data_AF-A0A2H5SNZ5-F1
#
_entry.id   AF-A0A2H5SNZ5-F1
#
_cell.length_a   1.000
_cell.length_b   1.000
_cell.length_c   1.000
_cell.angle_alpha   90.00
_cell.angle_beta   90.00
_cell.angle_gamma   90.00
#
_symmetry.space_group_name_H-M   'P 1'
#
loop_
_entity.id
_entity.type
_entity.pdbx_description
1 polymer ?
#
loop_
_entity_poly.entity_id
_entity_poly.type
_entity_poly.pdbx_seq_one_letter_code
_entity_poly.pdbx_strand_id
1 'polypeptide(L)'
;MSTEELIILWTLNFDYIWHHLWLSQYNTALYTKKKEKFRANFIGQPENGQKLKEHIQQIKGAGFSPLWEIPKGRPLNKQESDICCATRELQEETGVTKEEYRLLFPSSFPRVFYHVDAGVRYIYKYFIAIAKPELARQELHDNHTNKVRECYRMGEVDNVCWADIEKIRSLDGPDKWLEFLLSPAFKYIKNYVQGKPEKSETVHVRETNGLIRVK
;
A
#
# COMPACT_ATOMS: atom_id res chain seq x y z
N MET A 1 -4.05 -8.82 7.92
CA MET A 1 -4.44 -10.09 7.28
C MET A 1 -5.62 -10.68 8.04
N SER A 2 -6.78 -10.79 7.39
CA SER A 2 -8.05 -11.18 7.99
C SER A 2 -8.03 -12.63 8.49
N THR A 3 -8.98 -12.99 9.36
CA THR A 3 -9.09 -14.38 9.85
C THR A 3 -9.33 -15.35 8.70
N GLU A 4 -10.10 -14.94 7.69
CA GLU A 4 -10.36 -15.74 6.49
C GLU A 4 -9.08 -15.97 5.67
N GLU A 5 -8.30 -14.92 5.41
CA GLU A 5 -7.00 -15.03 4.73
C GLU A 5 -6.04 -15.97 5.47
N LEU A 6 -6.00 -15.88 6.81
CA LEU A 6 -5.17 -16.77 7.63
C LEU A 6 -5.64 -18.23 7.53
N ILE A 7 -6.95 -18.49 7.48
CA ILE A 7 -7.52 -19.84 7.30
C ILE A 7 -7.16 -20.38 5.91
N ILE A 8 -7.29 -19.55 4.86
CA ILE A 8 -6.94 -19.92 3.48
C ILE A 8 -5.46 -20.31 3.40
N LEU A 9 -4.55 -19.52 3.97
CA LEU A 9 -3.12 -19.83 4.00
C LEU A 9 -2.80 -21.07 4.83
N TRP A 10 -3.55 -21.31 5.92
CA TRP A 10 -3.39 -22.49 6.78
C TRP A 10 -3.62 -23.80 6.06
N THR A 11 -4.44 -23.79 4.99
CA THR A 11 -4.69 -24.99 4.18
C THR A 11 -3.42 -25.53 3.52
N LEU A 12 -2.41 -24.68 3.29
CA LEU A 12 -1.21 -24.98 2.50
C LEU A 12 -1.53 -25.48 1.07
N ASN A 13 -2.79 -25.37 0.64
CA ASN A 13 -3.24 -25.78 -0.67
C ASN A 13 -3.09 -24.59 -1.62
N PHE A 14 -2.02 -24.61 -2.42
CA PHE A 14 -1.74 -23.52 -3.37
C PHE A 14 -2.91 -23.25 -4.32
N ASP A 15 -3.66 -24.27 -4.71
CA ASP A 15 -4.76 -24.11 -5.68
C ASP A 15 -5.92 -23.35 -5.05
N TYR A 16 -6.20 -23.66 -3.79
CA TYR A 16 -7.18 -22.95 -2.98
C TYR A 16 -6.73 -21.50 -2.72
N ILE A 17 -5.49 -21.31 -2.26
CA ILE A 17 -4.91 -19.98 -2.03
C ILE A 17 -4.95 -19.13 -3.31
N TRP A 18 -4.57 -19.71 -4.45
CA TRP A 18 -4.56 -19.03 -5.74
C TRP A 18 -5.95 -18.57 -6.17
N HIS A 19 -6.95 -19.45 -6.02
CA HIS A 19 -8.33 -19.15 -6.40
C HIS A 19 -8.89 -17.96 -5.62
N HIS A 20 -8.62 -17.89 -4.31
CA HIS A 20 -9.08 -16.80 -3.45
C HIS A 20 -8.32 -15.49 -3.67
N LEU A 21 -7.04 -15.53 -4.04
CA LEU A 21 -6.24 -14.31 -4.25
C LEU A 21 -6.43 -13.68 -5.64
N TRP A 22 -6.69 -14.48 -6.68
CA TRP A 22 -6.74 -13.99 -8.07
C TRP A 22 -8.13 -14.17 -8.72
N LEU A 23 -9.17 -14.44 -7.93
CA LEU A 23 -10.57 -14.56 -8.38
C LEU A 23 -10.71 -15.40 -9.66
N SER A 24 -9.93 -16.48 -9.78
CA SER A 24 -9.93 -17.40 -10.93
C SER A 24 -9.30 -16.89 -12.24
N GLN A 25 -8.56 -15.77 -12.27
CA GLN A 25 -7.83 -15.38 -13.49
C GLN A 25 -6.70 -16.37 -13.80
N TYR A 26 -6.95 -17.26 -14.76
CA TYR A 26 -6.01 -18.31 -15.15
C TYR A 26 -4.91 -17.74 -16.07
N ASN A 27 -3.87 -17.17 -15.47
CA ASN A 27 -2.60 -17.00 -16.16
C ASN A 27 -1.74 -18.25 -15.92
N THR A 28 -1.85 -19.24 -16.81
CA THR A 28 -1.22 -20.56 -16.65
C THR A 28 0.29 -20.48 -16.40
N ALA A 29 1.00 -19.58 -17.09
CA ALA A 29 2.45 -19.43 -16.93
C ALA A 29 2.81 -18.83 -15.56
N LEU A 30 2.11 -17.79 -15.12
CA LEU A 30 2.32 -17.18 -13.81
C LEU A 30 1.94 -18.13 -12.67
N TYR A 31 0.80 -18.82 -12.82
CA TYR A 31 0.32 -19.82 -11.88
C TYR A 31 1.37 -20.91 -11.65
N THR A 32 1.88 -21.53 -12.73
CA THR A 32 2.89 -22.60 -12.62
C THR A 32 4.15 -22.10 -11.92
N LYS A 33 4.67 -20.94 -12.35
CA LYS A 33 5.85 -20.33 -11.74
C LYS A 33 5.67 -20.05 -10.24
N LYS A 34 4.49 -19.56 -9.84
CA LYS A 34 4.18 -19.24 -8.44
C LYS A 34 3.94 -20.51 -7.62
N LYS A 35 3.31 -21.53 -8.19
CA LYS A 35 3.11 -22.85 -7.58
C LYS A 35 4.44 -23.54 -7.30
N GLU A 36 5.35 -23.53 -8.26
CA GLU A 36 6.71 -24.06 -8.10
C GLU A 36 7.46 -23.31 -6.99
N LYS A 37 7.41 -21.97 -6.98
CA LYS A 37 8.03 -21.17 -5.93
C LYS A 37 7.43 -21.47 -4.55
N PHE A 38 6.11 -21.58 -4.44
CA PHE A 38 5.44 -21.93 -3.19
C PHE A 38 5.87 -23.31 -2.70
N ARG A 39 5.88 -24.31 -3.59
CA ARG A 39 6.36 -25.66 -3.25
C ARG A 39 7.82 -25.63 -2.81
N ALA A 40 8.71 -25.00 -3.56
CA ALA A 40 10.12 -24.94 -3.23
C ALA A 40 10.41 -24.28 -1.88
N ASN A 41 9.62 -23.27 -1.47
CA ASN A 41 9.88 -22.54 -0.23
C ASN A 41 9.12 -23.06 0.99
N PHE A 42 7.99 -23.74 0.81
CA PHE A 42 7.12 -24.12 1.94
C PHE A 42 6.87 -25.64 2.01
N ILE A 43 6.44 -26.28 0.91
CA ILE A 43 5.96 -27.67 0.95
C ILE A 43 7.07 -28.69 0.68
N GLY A 44 8.00 -28.36 -0.21
CA GLY A 44 9.13 -29.21 -0.61
C GLY A 44 10.31 -29.17 0.36
N GLN A 45 10.17 -28.47 1.48
CA GLN A 45 11.15 -28.44 2.56
C GLN A 45 10.87 -29.57 3.57
N PRO A 46 11.88 -30.05 4.33
CA PRO A 46 11.68 -31.12 5.32
C PRO A 46 10.54 -30.86 6.32
N GLU A 47 10.32 -29.60 6.67
CA GLU A 47 9.28 -29.15 7.59
C GLU A 47 7.88 -29.05 6.96
N ASN A 48 7.73 -29.26 5.65
CA ASN A 48 6.47 -29.38 4.91
C ASN A 48 5.39 -28.33 5.33
N GLY A 49 5.77 -27.05 5.30
CA GLY A 49 4.90 -25.92 5.58
C GLY A 49 4.68 -25.61 7.06
N GLN A 50 5.32 -26.34 7.97
CA GLN A 50 5.24 -26.10 9.41
C GLN A 50 5.71 -24.68 9.78
N LYS A 51 6.80 -24.20 9.18
CA LYS A 51 7.31 -22.83 9.37
C LYS A 51 6.27 -21.77 9.03
N LEU A 52 5.53 -21.95 7.93
CA LEU A 52 4.46 -21.03 7.53
C LEU A 52 3.31 -21.04 8.55
N LYS A 53 2.95 -22.22 9.07
CA LYS A 53 1.93 -22.34 10.13
C LYS A 53 2.35 -21.66 11.44
N GLU A 54 3.62 -21.77 11.83
CA GLU A 54 4.17 -21.07 13.00
C GLU A 54 4.07 -19.55 12.84
N HIS A 55 4.39 -19.01 11.66
CA HIS A 55 4.20 -17.58 11.37
C HIS A 55 2.72 -17.18 11.44
N ILE A 56 1.81 -17.98 10.88
CA ILE A 56 0.36 -17.70 10.97
C ILE A 56 -0.13 -17.68 12.42
N GLN A 57 0.35 -18.59 13.27
CA GLN A 57 0.01 -18.61 14.70
C GLN A 57 0.49 -17.35 15.42
N GLN A 58 1.69 -16.86 15.10
CA GLN A 58 2.22 -15.61 15.65
C GLN A 58 1.35 -14.42 15.26
N ILE A 59 0.88 -14.35 14.00
CA ILE A 59 -0.01 -13.29 13.53
C ILE A 59 -1.36 -13.35 14.26
N LYS A 60 -1.95 -14.54 14.41
CA LYS A 60 -3.22 -14.71 15.12
C LYS A 60 -3.17 -14.22 16.57
N GLY A 61 -2.03 -14.37 17.24
CA GLY A 61 -1.81 -13.86 18.60
C GLY A 61 -1.70 -12.33 18.71
N ALA A 62 -1.35 -11.64 17.61
CA ALA A 62 -1.17 -10.19 17.58
C ALA A 62 -2.45 -9.40 17.29
N GLY A 63 -3.54 -10.09 16.91
CA GLY A 63 -4.80 -9.46 16.52
C GLY A 63 -4.81 -8.98 15.06
N PHE A 64 -6.01 -8.80 14.51
CA PHE A 64 -6.19 -8.25 13.17
C PHE A 64 -6.15 -6.72 13.23
N SER A 65 -5.19 -6.12 12.51
CA SER A 65 -5.30 -4.75 12.04
C SER A 65 -5.20 -4.76 10.50
N PRO A 66 -6.11 -4.09 9.78
CA PRO A 66 -5.88 -3.80 8.38
C PRO A 66 -4.61 -2.96 8.26
N LEU A 67 -3.81 -3.26 7.24
CA LEU A 67 -2.63 -2.45 6.94
C LEU A 67 -3.10 -1.23 6.16
N TRP A 68 -2.94 -0.05 6.74
CA TRP A 68 -3.21 1.20 6.04
C TRP A 68 -1.98 1.59 5.22
N GLU A 69 -2.19 1.90 3.94
CA GLU A 69 -1.14 2.38 3.04
C GLU A 69 -1.61 3.64 2.30
N ILE A 70 -0.66 4.34 1.68
CA ILE A 70 -0.94 5.46 0.77
C ILE A 70 -1.22 4.88 -0.62
N PRO A 71 -2.21 5.38 -1.37
CA PRO A 71 -2.51 4.89 -2.72
C PRO A 71 -1.30 4.87 -3.63
N LYS A 72 -1.04 3.72 -4.26
CA LYS A 72 0.16 3.49 -5.06
C LYS A 72 0.02 2.28 -5.99
N GLY A 73 0.75 2.35 -7.08
CA GLY A 73 0.98 1.17 -7.90
C GLY A 73 2.11 1.34 -8.88
N ARG A 74 2.12 0.48 -9.89
CA ARG A 74 3.25 0.37 -10.82
C ARG A 74 2.95 1.19 -12.07
N PRO A 75 3.97 1.86 -12.66
CA PRO A 75 3.79 2.48 -13.95
C PRO A 75 3.31 1.45 -14.98
N LEU A 76 2.27 1.80 -15.74
CA LEU A 76 1.70 0.95 -16.78
C LEU A 76 2.73 0.62 -17.86
N ASN A 77 3.62 1.58 -18.14
CA ASN A 77 4.69 1.45 -19.11
C ASN A 77 5.81 2.46 -18.79
N LYS A 78 6.91 2.39 -19.55
CA LYS A 78 8.08 3.27 -19.36
C LYS A 78 7.87 4.74 -19.73
N GLN A 79 6.74 5.07 -20.37
CA GLN A 79 6.43 6.42 -20.83
C GLN A 79 5.54 7.18 -19.83
N GLU A 80 4.87 6.46 -18.92
CA GLU A 80 4.09 7.07 -17.85
C GLU A 80 5.02 7.79 -16.86
N SER A 81 4.79 9.08 -16.67
CA SER A 81 5.54 9.86 -15.68
C SER A 81 5.13 9.47 -14.25
N ASP A 82 6.05 9.64 -13.29
CA ASP A 82 5.78 9.29 -11.88
C ASP A 82 4.52 9.98 -11.32
N ILE A 83 4.27 11.24 -11.73
CA ILE A 83 3.12 12.02 -11.27
C ILE A 83 1.81 11.58 -11.93
N CYS A 84 1.86 11.14 -13.19
CA CYS A 84 0.72 10.56 -13.89
C CYS A 84 0.35 9.22 -13.25
N CYS A 85 1.34 8.37 -12.95
CA CYS A 85 1.13 7.12 -12.22
C CYS A 85 0.48 7.41 -10.86
N ALA A 86 1.04 8.30 -10.04
CA ALA A 86 0.47 8.64 -8.74
C ALA A 86 -0.98 9.18 -8.82
N THR A 87 -1.30 9.96 -9.86
CA THR A 87 -2.65 10.48 -10.11
C THR A 87 -3.62 9.37 -10.49
N ARG A 88 -3.22 8.45 -11.36
CA ARG A 88 -4.04 7.31 -11.78
C ARG A 88 -4.33 6.38 -10.61
N GLU A 89 -3.31 6.00 -9.84
CA GLU A 89 -3.44 5.08 -8.70
C GLU A 89 -4.34 5.68 -7.61
N LEU A 90 -4.21 6.98 -7.32
CA LEU A 90 -5.14 7.68 -6.43
C LEU A 90 -6.59 7.56 -6.92
N GLN A 91 -6.83 7.78 -8.22
CA GLN A 91 -8.17 7.69 -8.79
C GLN A 91 -8.71 6.25 -8.78
N GLU A 92 -7.88 5.25 -9.07
CA GLU A 92 -8.27 3.84 -9.10
C GLU A 92 -8.63 3.34 -7.69
N GLU A 93 -7.79 3.60 -6.69
CA GLU A 93 -7.99 3.10 -5.34
C GLU A 93 -9.02 3.90 -4.53
N THR A 94 -9.14 5.22 -4.77
CA THR A 94 -9.98 6.11 -3.93
C THR A 94 -11.14 6.75 -4.67
N GLY A 95 -11.12 6.77 -6.00
CA GLY A 95 -12.13 7.45 -6.82
C GLY A 95 -11.94 8.94 -6.98
N VAL A 96 -10.99 9.53 -6.24
CA VAL A 96 -10.69 10.96 -6.29
C VAL A 96 -10.13 11.32 -7.66
N THR A 97 -10.81 12.19 -8.39
CA THR A 97 -10.41 12.62 -9.73
C THR A 97 -9.44 13.79 -9.68
N LYS A 98 -8.68 13.99 -10.77
CA LYS A 98 -7.67 15.06 -10.86
C LYS A 98 -8.27 16.45 -10.62
N GLU A 99 -9.54 16.64 -10.93
CA GLU A 99 -10.28 17.89 -10.79
C GLU A 99 -10.59 18.22 -9.34
N GLU A 100 -10.54 17.26 -8.42
CA GLU A 100 -10.96 17.42 -7.03
C GLU A 100 -9.81 17.88 -6.11
N TYR A 101 -8.59 17.97 -6.63
CA TYR A 101 -7.41 18.41 -5.89
C TYR A 101 -6.41 19.21 -6.74
N ARG A 102 -5.54 19.94 -6.07
CA ARG A 102 -4.41 20.64 -6.68
C ARG A 102 -3.10 20.02 -6.21
N LEU A 103 -2.24 19.63 -7.16
CA LEU A 103 -0.90 19.14 -6.87
C LEU A 103 -0.03 20.26 -6.31
N LEU A 104 0.79 19.92 -5.32
CA LEU A 104 1.80 20.81 -4.75
C LEU A 104 3.19 20.25 -5.07
N PHE A 105 4.13 21.14 -5.34
CA PHE A 105 5.50 20.79 -5.73
C PHE A 105 6.53 21.51 -4.86
N PRO A 106 6.53 21.32 -3.52
CA PRO A 106 7.62 21.81 -2.70
C PRO A 106 8.94 21.14 -3.05
N SER A 107 10.03 21.82 -2.73
CA SER A 107 11.41 21.34 -2.89
C SER A 107 11.68 20.01 -2.18
N SER A 108 10.95 19.73 -1.09
CA SER A 108 11.08 18.48 -0.32
C SER A 108 10.29 17.29 -0.89
N PHE A 109 9.57 17.48 -2.00
CA PHE A 109 8.79 16.43 -2.67
C PHE A 109 9.16 16.28 -4.17
N PRO A 110 9.04 15.08 -4.75
CA PRO A 110 8.53 13.86 -4.13
C PRO A 110 9.49 13.29 -3.08
N ARG A 111 8.93 12.70 -2.01
CA ARG A 111 9.75 11.89 -1.11
C ARG A 111 10.02 10.55 -1.77
N VAL A 112 11.29 10.20 -1.89
CA VAL A 112 11.74 8.98 -2.56
C VAL A 112 12.25 7.98 -1.53
N PHE A 113 11.70 6.77 -1.57
CA PHE A 113 12.13 5.65 -0.75
C PHE A 113 12.45 4.46 -1.63
N TYR A 114 13.30 3.57 -1.13
CA TYR A 114 13.49 2.30 -1.78
C TYR A 114 13.78 1.21 -0.76
N HIS A 115 13.47 -0.02 -1.16
CA HIS A 115 13.98 -1.22 -0.52
C HIS A 115 14.41 -2.22 -1.59
N VAL A 116 15.25 -3.17 -1.19
CA VAL A 116 15.66 -4.28 -2.04
C VAL A 116 15.06 -5.56 -1.48
N ASP A 117 14.31 -6.28 -2.30
CA ASP A 117 13.80 -7.61 -1.98
C ASP A 117 14.19 -8.58 -3.10
N ALA A 118 14.81 -9.70 -2.71
CA ALA A 118 15.32 -10.72 -3.63
C ALA A 118 16.12 -10.18 -4.84
N GLY A 119 16.96 -9.16 -4.60
CA GLY A 119 17.77 -8.52 -5.64
C GLY A 119 17.01 -7.53 -6.55
N VAL A 120 15.72 -7.33 -6.32
CA VAL A 120 14.89 -6.34 -7.01
C VAL A 120 14.76 -5.09 -6.16
N ARG A 121 15.09 -3.93 -6.74
CA ARG A 121 14.93 -2.63 -6.08
C ARG A 121 13.55 -2.06 -6.36
N TYR A 122 12.76 -1.88 -5.30
CA TYR A 122 11.46 -1.22 -5.34
C TYR A 122 11.62 0.23 -4.94
N ILE A 123 11.15 1.16 -5.77
CA ILE A 123 11.27 2.61 -5.54
C ILE A 123 9.86 3.18 -5.39
N TYR A 124 9.65 3.95 -4.33
CA TYR A 124 8.42 4.67 -4.04
C TYR A 124 8.67 6.16 -4.16
N LYS A 125 7.77 6.87 -4.84
CA LYS A 125 7.81 8.33 -4.98
C LYS A 125 6.45 8.88 -4.54
N TYR A 126 6.43 9.58 -3.41
CA TYR A 126 5.21 10.15 -2.87
C TYR A 126 5.13 11.63 -3.19
N PHE A 127 3.98 12.05 -3.70
CA PHE A 127 3.65 13.43 -4.01
C PHE A 127 2.59 13.93 -3.03
N ILE A 128 2.42 15.26 -2.95
CA ILE A 128 1.40 15.87 -2.10
C ILE A 128 0.43 16.72 -2.91
N ALA A 129 -0.80 16.78 -2.43
CA ALA A 129 -1.87 17.55 -3.02
C ALA A 129 -2.70 18.22 -1.92
N ILE A 130 -3.45 19.25 -2.28
CA ILE A 130 -4.49 19.84 -1.45
C ILE A 130 -5.85 19.56 -2.09
N ALA A 131 -6.74 18.93 -1.33
CA ALA A 131 -8.13 18.72 -1.73
C ALA A 131 -8.84 20.07 -1.90
N LYS A 132 -9.75 20.14 -2.86
CA LYS A 132 -10.69 21.27 -2.95
C LYS A 132 -11.72 21.19 -1.82
N PRO A 133 -12.34 22.31 -1.43
CA PRO A 133 -13.31 22.35 -0.32
C PRO A 133 -14.50 21.41 -0.50
N GLU A 134 -14.90 21.10 -1.73
CA GLU A 134 -15.98 20.16 -2.03
C GLU A 134 -15.60 18.74 -1.61
N LEU A 135 -14.43 18.26 -2.04
CA LEU A 135 -13.91 16.94 -1.68
C LEU A 135 -13.62 16.83 -0.18
N ALA A 136 -13.03 17.88 0.43
CA ALA A 136 -12.67 17.87 1.84
C ALA A 136 -13.88 17.77 2.80
N ARG A 137 -15.09 18.08 2.32
CA ARG A 137 -16.34 17.96 3.08
C ARG A 137 -17.05 16.63 2.86
N GLN A 138 -16.60 15.82 1.91
CA GLN A 138 -17.15 14.51 1.63
C GLN A 138 -16.47 13.47 2.52
N GLU A 139 -17.27 12.58 3.10
CA GLU A 139 -16.71 11.33 3.60
C GLU A 139 -16.28 10.51 2.40
N LEU A 140 -15.02 10.07 2.40
CA LEU A 140 -14.53 9.09 1.43
C LEU A 140 -15.05 7.71 1.83
N HIS A 141 -16.36 7.52 1.88
CA HIS A 141 -16.95 6.19 2.09
C HIS A 141 -17.06 5.47 0.75
N ASP A 142 -16.99 4.14 0.76
CA ASP A 142 -17.22 3.27 -0.39
C ASP A 142 -18.40 3.82 -1.22
N ASN A 143 -18.14 4.23 -2.46
CA ASN A 143 -19.11 4.54 -3.55
C ASN A 143 -18.83 5.83 -4.36
N HIS A 144 -17.63 6.42 -4.35
CA HIS A 144 -17.43 7.63 -5.16
C HIS A 144 -17.44 7.39 -6.69
N THR A 145 -17.08 6.21 -7.20
CA THR A 145 -17.20 5.91 -8.65
C THR A 145 -17.41 4.41 -8.96
N ASN A 146 -17.85 4.11 -10.20
CA ASN A 146 -17.97 2.73 -10.69
C ASN A 146 -16.63 1.99 -10.77
N LYS A 147 -15.51 2.70 -10.95
CA LYS A 147 -14.16 2.10 -10.96
C LYS A 147 -13.69 1.72 -9.57
N VAL A 148 -13.96 2.55 -8.56
CA VAL A 148 -13.71 2.19 -7.15
C VAL A 148 -14.46 0.91 -6.80
N ARG A 149 -15.74 0.81 -7.18
CA ARG A 149 -16.50 -0.43 -7.00
C ARG A 149 -15.85 -1.66 -7.63
N GLU A 150 -15.10 -1.50 -8.72
CA GLU A 150 -14.37 -2.59 -9.36
C GLU A 150 -13.12 -2.97 -8.55
N CYS A 151 -12.32 -2.02 -8.06
CA CYS A 151 -11.20 -2.29 -7.15
C CYS A 151 -11.64 -2.96 -5.84
N TYR A 152 -12.76 -2.52 -5.27
CA TYR A 152 -13.37 -3.15 -4.09
C TYR A 152 -13.91 -4.55 -4.42
N ARG A 153 -14.55 -4.75 -5.57
CA ARG A 153 -14.99 -6.08 -6.04
C ARG A 153 -13.83 -7.02 -6.33
N MET A 154 -12.69 -6.49 -6.75
CA MET A 154 -11.45 -7.21 -6.99
C MET A 154 -10.71 -7.53 -5.69
N GLY A 155 -11.13 -6.96 -4.55
CA GLY A 155 -10.51 -7.15 -3.24
C GLY A 155 -9.17 -6.43 -3.07
N GLU A 156 -8.88 -5.42 -3.90
CA GLU A 156 -7.61 -4.68 -3.86
C GLU A 156 -7.60 -3.60 -2.78
N VAL A 157 -8.76 -2.96 -2.54
CA VAL A 157 -8.95 -1.94 -1.51
C VAL A 157 -10.16 -2.33 -0.65
N ASP A 158 -9.95 -2.32 0.67
CA ASP A 158 -11.00 -2.64 1.65
C ASP A 158 -11.70 -1.38 2.20
N ASN A 159 -10.96 -0.28 2.35
CA ASN A 159 -11.50 0.98 2.88
C ASN A 159 -10.61 2.17 2.52
N VAL A 160 -11.19 3.36 2.43
CA VAL A 160 -10.51 4.65 2.26
C VAL A 160 -11.05 5.62 3.30
N CYS A 161 -10.19 6.49 3.85
CA CYS A 161 -10.66 7.51 4.78
C CYS A 161 -9.76 8.74 4.80
N TRP A 162 -10.33 9.87 5.24
CA TRP A 162 -9.54 10.99 5.72
C TRP A 162 -8.95 10.66 7.10
N ALA A 163 -7.67 10.95 7.29
CA ALA A 163 -6.99 10.75 8.56
C ALA A 163 -6.15 11.99 8.92
N ASP A 164 -6.32 12.49 10.14
CA ASP A 164 -5.38 13.44 10.75
C ASP A 164 -4.19 12.69 11.37
N ILE A 165 -3.25 13.45 11.96
CA ILE A 165 -2.04 12.85 12.54
C ILE A 165 -2.33 11.92 13.71
N GLU A 166 -3.37 12.19 14.50
CA GLU A 166 -3.74 11.34 15.65
C GLU A 166 -4.39 10.04 15.16
N LYS A 167 -5.24 10.13 14.14
CA LYS A 167 -5.79 8.96 13.47
C LYS A 167 -4.68 8.12 12.85
N ILE A 168 -3.73 8.72 12.13
CA ILE A 168 -2.56 8.01 11.58
C ILE A 168 -1.83 7.26 12.69
N ARG A 169 -1.49 7.91 13.81
CA ARG A 169 -0.81 7.25 14.94
C ARG A 169 -1.55 6.03 15.48
N SER A 170 -2.88 6.06 15.45
CA SER A 170 -3.73 4.95 15.88
C SER A 170 -3.81 3.80 14.87
N LEU A 171 -3.66 4.11 13.57
CA LEU A 171 -3.68 3.15 12.48
C LEU A 171 -2.29 2.56 12.19
N ASP A 172 -1.24 3.30 12.54
CA ASP A 172 0.14 2.98 12.20
C ASP A 172 0.65 1.76 12.96
N GLY A 173 1.46 0.97 12.26
CA GLY A 173 2.08 -0.22 12.79
C GLY A 173 3.06 0.09 13.93
N PRO A 174 3.63 -0.97 14.54
CA PRO A 174 4.61 -0.81 15.62
C PRO A 174 5.87 -0.02 15.23
N ASP A 175 6.19 0.04 13.94
CA ASP A 175 7.35 0.73 13.38
C ASP A 175 7.12 2.23 13.12
N LYS A 176 5.88 2.70 13.29
CA LYS A 176 5.46 4.10 13.08
C LYS A 176 5.85 4.66 11.72
N TRP A 177 5.76 3.81 10.70
CA TRP A 177 6.17 4.15 9.34
C TRP A 177 5.29 5.23 8.71
N LEU A 178 3.96 5.14 8.84
CA LEU A 178 3.05 6.12 8.24
C LEU A 178 3.23 7.50 8.84
N GLU A 179 3.38 7.60 10.17
CA GLU A 179 3.63 8.86 10.85
C GLU A 179 4.95 9.49 10.37
N PHE A 180 6.03 8.71 10.29
CA PHE A 180 7.31 9.18 9.77
C PHE A 180 7.21 9.65 8.31
N LEU A 181 6.43 8.94 7.49
CA LEU A 181 6.24 9.24 6.08
C LEU A 181 5.44 10.54 5.88
N LEU A 182 4.34 10.71 6.63
CA LEU A 182 3.34 11.75 6.42
C LEU A 182 3.62 13.03 7.22
N SER A 183 4.31 12.97 8.37
CA SER A 183 4.56 14.14 9.22
C SER A 183 5.15 15.36 8.47
N PRO A 184 6.12 15.21 7.55
CA PRO A 184 6.61 16.33 6.74
C PRO A 184 5.55 16.96 5.85
N ALA A 185 4.64 16.17 5.29
CA ALA A 185 3.53 16.67 4.47
C ALA A 185 2.56 17.50 5.32
N PHE A 186 2.17 17.02 6.50
CA PHE A 186 1.32 17.78 7.43
C PHE A 186 1.96 19.11 7.84
N LYS A 187 3.26 19.11 8.16
CA LYS A 187 4.01 20.32 8.50
C LYS A 187 4.03 21.30 7.33
N TYR A 188 4.29 20.82 6.11
CA TYR A 188 4.30 21.63 4.91
C TYR A 188 2.93 22.26 4.64
N ILE A 189 1.86 21.45 4.60
CA ILE A 189 0.49 21.91 4.33
C ILE A 189 0.04 22.94 5.36
N LYS A 190 0.35 22.73 6.65
CA LYS A 190 0.05 23.71 7.71
C LYS A 190 0.72 25.07 7.44
N ASN A 191 1.99 25.07 7.02
CA ASN A 191 2.70 26.31 6.70
C ASN A 191 2.16 26.96 5.41
N TYR A 192 1.86 26.13 4.40
CA TYR A 192 1.30 26.56 3.13
C TYR A 192 -0.02 27.29 3.31
N VAL A 193 -0.95 26.73 4.09
CA VAL A 193 -2.26 27.34 4.40
C VAL A 193 -2.10 28.63 5.21
N GLN A 194 -1.04 28.74 6.03
CA GLN A 194 -0.74 29.95 6.81
C GLN A 194 0.03 31.02 6.03
N GLY A 195 0.32 30.81 4.73
CA GLY A 195 1.09 31.75 3.92
C GLY A 195 2.55 31.90 4.34
N LYS A 196 3.09 30.94 5.10
CA LYS A 196 4.49 30.97 5.55
C LYS A 196 5.42 30.58 4.40
N PRO A 197 6.59 31.24 4.26
CA PRO A 197 7.54 30.90 3.21
C PRO A 197 8.05 29.48 3.39
N GLU A 198 8.32 28.82 2.26
CA GLU A 198 8.90 27.49 2.26
C GLU A 198 10.33 27.55 2.84
N LYS A 199 10.59 26.70 3.83
CA LYS A 199 11.95 26.45 4.29
C LYS A 199 12.51 25.30 3.47
N SER A 200 13.65 25.53 2.81
CA SER A 200 14.39 24.46 2.13
C SER A 200 14.71 23.35 3.13
N GLU A 201 14.14 22.17 2.94
CA GLU A 201 14.43 20.96 3.71
C GLU A 201 15.03 19.93 2.76
N THR A 202 16.14 19.32 3.16
CA THR A 202 16.86 18.31 2.36
C THR A 202 15.98 17.08 2.16
N VAL A 203 15.90 16.59 0.92
CA VAL A 203 15.22 15.33 0.59
C VAL A 203 15.90 14.18 1.34
N HIS A 204 15.22 13.61 2.33
CA HIS A 204 15.70 12.43 3.04
C HIS A 204 15.45 11.18 2.21
N VAL A 205 16.50 10.62 1.60
CA VAL A 205 16.49 9.25 1.08
C VAL A 205 16.73 8.32 2.25
N ARG A 206 15.70 7.57 2.65
CA ARG A 206 15.83 6.53 3.68
C ARG A 206 15.76 5.17 3.01
N GLU A 207 16.76 4.34 3.26
CA GLU A 207 16.63 2.91 3.08
C GLU A 207 15.70 2.40 4.18
N THR A 208 14.48 2.01 3.79
CA THR A 208 13.66 1.21 4.70
C THR A 208 14.26 -0.17 4.65
N ASN A 209 14.91 -0.60 5.73
CA ASN A 209 15.19 -2.01 5.94
C ASN A 209 13.83 -2.70 5.80
N GLY A 210 13.64 -3.39 4.67
CA GLY A 210 12.40 -4.09 4.41
C GLY A 210 12.10 -4.92 5.64
N LEU A 211 10.87 -4.84 6.12
CA LEU A 211 10.32 -5.82 7.04
C LEU A 211 10.29 -7.18 6.33
N ILE A 212 11.47 -7.76 6.14
CA ILE A 212 11.68 -9.18 6.03
C ILE A 212 12.01 -9.60 7.46
N ARG A 213 10.97 -9.75 8.29
CA ARG A 213 11.07 -10.76 9.36
C ARG A 213 10.85 -12.12 8.70
N VAL A 214 11.89 -12.59 8.01
CA VAL A 214 12.11 -14.00 7.79
C VAL A 214 13.34 -14.35 8.61
N LYS A 215 13.11 -14.85 9.82
CA LYS A 215 13.90 -16.00 10.27
C LYS A 215 13.12 -17.24 9.91
#